data_AF-A0A3M0Z0I4-F1
#
_entry.id   AF-A0A3M0Z0I4-F1
#
_cell.length_a   1.000
_cell.length_b   1.000
_cell.length_c   1.000
_cell.angle_alpha   90.00
_cell.angle_beta   90.00
_cell.angle_gamma   90.00
#
_symmetry.space_group_name_H-M   'P 1'
#
loop_
_entity.id
_entity.type
_entity.pdbx_description
1 polymer ?
#
loop_
_entity_poly.entity_id
_entity_poly.type
_entity_poly.pdbx_seq_one_letter_code
_entity_poly.pdbx_strand_id
1 'polypeptide(L)'
;MNKLLNAIFPFRDFLYILQLEEYSSERFIKWLPKFFFRRNIERRQSLVFTKRVKRTLALAVCIYLLSITLVITIVEDLKTILLLILLTNVFIPIYVFLSNLLLQPFFEKLKAVIRSRSKNLIKNLKELKVIVIAGSYGKTTIKNFIFQLLKYSHEIQMISGNINTPTGIANWIINNLRKNTKILVAEVDAYQIGEIKQSCSILSPDYCIITNIGDQHLERFKNESNLAKALFEAFENSKKDAFLLTDKE
;
A
#
# COMPACT_ATOMS: atom_id res chain seq x y z
N MET A 1 -13.54 10.79 17.16
CA MET A 1 -14.73 9.94 17.34
C MET A 1 -14.66 9.37 18.74
N ASN A 2 -15.62 9.67 19.61
CA ASN A 2 -15.63 9.15 20.99
C ASN A 2 -15.59 7.61 20.95
N LYS A 3 -14.84 6.98 21.86
CA LYS A 3 -14.75 5.50 21.96
C LYS A 3 -16.14 4.84 21.99
N LEU A 4 -17.11 5.53 22.57
CA LEU A 4 -18.50 5.13 22.68
C LEU A 4 -19.22 5.08 21.31
N LEU A 5 -19.01 6.10 20.45
CA LEU A 5 -19.54 6.12 19.09
C LEU A 5 -18.92 5.02 18.22
N ASN A 6 -17.63 4.72 18.42
CA ASN A 6 -16.97 3.63 17.68
C ASN A 6 -17.40 2.24 18.15
N ALA A 7 -17.80 2.08 19.41
CA ALA A 7 -18.35 0.83 19.91
C ALA A 7 -19.67 0.48 19.22
N ILE A 8 -20.52 1.49 18.98
CA ILE A 8 -21.84 1.36 18.35
C ILE A 8 -21.71 1.31 16.82
N PHE A 9 -20.92 2.21 16.23
CA PHE A 9 -20.71 2.33 14.78
C PHE A 9 -19.23 2.12 14.44
N PRO A 10 -18.76 0.86 14.34
CA PRO A 10 -17.35 0.49 14.15
C PRO A 10 -16.75 0.82 12.77
N PHE A 11 -17.23 1.86 12.07
CA PHE A 11 -16.67 2.29 10.80
C PHE A 11 -15.16 2.53 10.89
N ARG A 12 -14.70 3.15 11.99
CA ARG A 12 -13.28 3.45 12.17
C ARG A 12 -12.44 2.17 12.30
N ASP A 13 -12.92 1.17 13.02
CA ASP A 13 -12.20 -0.10 13.19
C ASP A 13 -12.06 -0.85 11.85
N PHE A 14 -13.12 -0.90 11.05
CA PHE A 14 -13.06 -1.56 9.74
C PHE A 14 -12.27 -0.75 8.70
N LEU A 15 -12.35 0.57 8.72
CA LEU A 15 -11.48 1.42 7.89
C LEU A 15 -10.00 1.29 8.28
N TYR A 16 -9.73 1.10 9.58
CA TYR A 16 -8.37 0.87 10.07
C TYR A 16 -7.80 -0.45 9.53
N ILE A 17 -8.56 -1.54 9.61
CA ILE A 17 -8.17 -2.83 9.03
C ILE A 17 -7.97 -2.70 7.53
N LEU A 18 -8.90 -2.05 6.82
CA LEU A 18 -8.79 -1.84 5.39
C LEU A 18 -7.53 -1.04 5.02
N GLN A 19 -7.16 -0.04 5.81
CA GLN A 19 -5.93 0.74 5.60
C GLN A 19 -4.67 -0.10 5.85
N LEU A 20 -4.66 -0.96 6.89
CA LEU A 20 -3.56 -1.87 7.17
C LEU A 20 -3.37 -2.93 6.06
N GLU A 21 -4.47 -3.39 5.48
CA GLU A 21 -4.46 -4.35 4.37
C GLU A 21 -4.25 -3.70 3.00
N GLU A 22 -3.82 -2.44 2.98
CA GLU A 22 -3.57 -1.63 1.78
C GLU A 22 -4.76 -1.58 0.82
N TYR A 23 -5.97 -1.62 1.39
CA TYR A 23 -7.24 -1.58 0.68
C TYR A 23 -7.47 -2.75 -0.29
N SER A 24 -6.82 -3.89 -0.06
CA SER A 24 -7.13 -5.13 -0.77
C SER A 24 -8.44 -5.73 -0.25
N SER A 25 -9.42 -5.80 -1.15
CA SER A 25 -10.74 -6.39 -0.90
C SER A 25 -10.63 -7.86 -0.47
N GLU A 26 -9.74 -8.63 -1.09
CA GLU A 26 -9.53 -10.05 -0.76
C GLU A 26 -8.96 -10.22 0.65
N ARG A 27 -7.94 -9.44 1.01
CA ARG A 27 -7.33 -9.52 2.34
C ARG A 27 -8.27 -9.04 3.43
N PHE A 28 -9.02 -7.97 3.16
CA PHE A 28 -10.03 -7.47 4.09
C PHE A 28 -11.06 -8.55 4.45
N ILE A 29 -11.57 -9.29 3.46
CA ILE A 29 -12.51 -10.40 3.70
C ILE A 29 -11.85 -11.51 4.52
N LYS A 30 -10.63 -11.93 4.18
CA LYS A 30 -9.92 -13.00 4.91
C LYS A 30 -9.73 -12.68 6.39
N TRP A 31 -9.49 -11.41 6.73
CA TRP A 31 -9.30 -10.97 8.11
C TRP A 31 -10.61 -10.68 8.86
N LEU A 32 -11.71 -10.49 8.13
CA LEU A 32 -12.98 -10.06 8.71
C LEU A 32 -13.47 -10.97 9.86
N PRO A 33 -13.45 -12.32 9.77
CA PRO A 33 -13.92 -13.19 10.85
C PRO A 33 -13.14 -13.01 12.16
N LYS A 34 -11.84 -12.68 12.08
CA LYS A 34 -10.97 -12.53 13.25
C LYS A 34 -11.23 -11.23 14.03
N PHE A 35 -11.79 -10.23 13.37
CA PHE A 35 -11.96 -8.88 13.92
C PHE A 35 -13.40 -8.39 13.97
N PHE A 36 -14.36 -9.14 13.44
CA PHE A 36 -15.76 -8.73 13.31
C PHE A 36 -16.36 -8.13 14.60
N PHE A 37 -16.12 -8.77 15.74
CA PHE A 37 -16.62 -8.32 17.05
C PHE A 37 -15.60 -7.54 17.88
N ARG A 38 -14.36 -7.38 17.40
CA ARG A 38 -13.35 -6.60 18.12
C ARG A 38 -13.62 -5.11 17.94
N ARG A 39 -13.34 -4.32 18.97
CA ARG A 39 -13.52 -2.86 18.96
C ARG A 39 -12.27 -2.15 19.45
N ASN A 40 -12.05 -0.94 18.94
CA ASN A 40 -10.89 -0.11 19.29
C ASN A 40 -9.56 -0.86 19.04
N ILE A 41 -9.40 -1.35 17.81
CA ILE A 41 -8.35 -2.31 17.43
C ILE A 41 -6.97 -1.62 17.24
N GLU A 42 -6.94 -0.29 17.17
CA GLU A 42 -5.71 0.50 17.02
C GLU A 42 -4.75 0.26 18.19
N ARG A 43 -3.55 -0.26 17.91
CA ARG A 43 -2.50 -0.51 18.91
C ARG A 43 -1.25 0.32 18.68
N ARG A 44 -0.53 0.09 17.57
CA ARG A 44 0.76 0.74 17.27
C ARG A 44 0.63 1.94 16.32
N GLN A 45 -0.22 1.83 15.32
CA GLN A 45 -0.51 2.90 14.37
C GLN A 45 -1.99 3.25 14.48
N SER A 46 -2.30 4.53 14.47
CA SER A 46 -3.67 5.03 14.42
C SER A 46 -4.16 5.12 12.97
N LEU A 47 -5.48 5.03 12.76
CA LEU A 47 -6.08 5.32 11.47
C LEU A 47 -5.69 6.74 11.01
N VAL A 48 -5.10 6.85 9.81
CA VAL A 48 -4.75 8.13 9.21
C VAL A 48 -5.83 8.52 8.21
N PHE A 49 -6.50 9.65 8.45
CA PHE A 49 -7.58 10.15 7.59
C PHE A 49 -7.07 10.77 6.29
N THR A 50 -6.64 9.90 5.38
CA THR A 50 -6.28 10.28 4.01
C THR A 50 -7.51 10.64 3.17
N LYS A 51 -7.31 11.28 2.02
CA LYS A 51 -8.39 11.52 1.04
C LYS A 51 -9.11 10.21 0.65
N ARG A 52 -8.38 9.09 0.58
CA ARG A 52 -8.95 7.76 0.28
C ARG A 52 -9.86 7.25 1.41
N VAL A 53 -9.40 7.32 2.66
CA VAL A 53 -10.21 6.92 3.83
C VAL A 53 -11.47 7.77 3.91
N LYS A 54 -11.37 9.09 3.76
CA LYS A 54 -12.53 10.00 3.80
C LYS A 54 -13.57 9.66 2.73
N ARG A 55 -13.15 9.37 1.50
CA ARG A 55 -14.06 8.98 0.40
C ARG A 55 -14.71 7.62 0.64
N THR A 56 -13.94 6.66 1.15
CA THR A 56 -14.45 5.32 1.48
C THR A 56 -15.47 5.39 2.61
N LEU A 57 -15.17 6.17 3.67
CA LEU A 57 -16.11 6.43 4.77
C LEU A 57 -17.39 7.11 4.27
N ALA A 58 -17.27 8.16 3.46
CA ALA A 58 -18.42 8.89 2.94
C ALA A 58 -19.35 7.96 2.15
N LEU A 59 -18.80 7.15 1.24
CA LEU A 59 -19.59 6.19 0.47
C LEU A 59 -20.20 5.10 1.37
N ALA A 60 -19.46 4.62 2.37
CA ALA A 60 -19.97 3.60 3.29
C ALA A 60 -21.12 4.12 4.15
N VAL A 61 -21.04 5.37 4.61
CA VAL A 61 -22.12 6.05 5.32
C VAL A 61 -23.32 6.26 4.39
N CYS A 62 -23.12 6.66 3.13
CA CYS A 62 -24.22 6.78 2.17
C CYS A 62 -24.95 5.44 1.95
N ILE A 63 -24.23 4.34 1.75
CA ILE A 63 -24.81 3.00 1.58
C ILE A 63 -25.54 2.57 2.87
N TYR A 64 -24.95 2.84 4.03
CA TYR A 64 -25.58 2.57 5.33
C TYR A 64 -26.89 3.34 5.51
N LEU A 65 -26.90 4.64 5.24
CA LEU A 65 -28.12 5.47 5.33
C LEU A 65 -29.19 5.02 4.34
N LEU A 66 -28.80 4.66 3.10
CA LEU A 66 -29.71 4.09 2.12
C LEU A 66 -30.37 2.80 2.65
N SER A 67 -29.61 1.93 3.32
CA SER A 67 -30.14 0.70 3.90
C SER A 67 -31.16 0.95 5.02
N ILE A 68 -30.95 1.98 5.84
CA ILE A 68 -31.90 2.38 6.89
C ILE A 68 -33.18 2.94 6.26
N THR A 69 -33.04 3.85 5.29
CA THR A 69 -34.19 4.43 4.58
C THR A 69 -35.03 3.31 3.94
N LEU A 70 -34.38 2.33 3.32
CA LEU A 70 -35.06 1.18 2.71
C LEU A 70 -35.89 0.40 3.75
N VAL A 71 -35.32 0.11 4.93
CA VAL A 71 -36.03 -0.57 6.02
C VAL A 71 -37.27 0.23 6.46
N ILE A 72 -37.13 1.54 6.65
CA ILE A 72 -38.22 2.42 7.07
C ILE A 72 -39.33 2.49 6.01
N THR A 73 -38.98 2.43 4.72
CA THR A 73 -39.97 2.49 3.63
C THR A 73 -40.73 1.19 3.38
N ILE A 74 -40.14 0.03 3.73
CA ILE A 74 -40.72 -1.29 3.44
C ILE A 74 -41.53 -1.83 4.62
N VAL A 75 -41.17 -1.45 5.85
CA VAL A 75 -41.75 -2.03 7.07
C VAL A 75 -42.59 -0.97 7.77
N GLU A 76 -43.83 -1.31 8.11
CA GLU A 76 -44.76 -0.40 8.81
C GLU A 76 -44.68 -0.54 10.34
N ASP A 77 -44.40 -1.74 10.85
CA ASP A 77 -44.36 -2.01 12.29
C ASP A 77 -43.10 -1.41 12.95
N LEU A 78 -43.32 -0.52 13.93
CA LEU A 78 -42.26 0.23 14.61
C LEU A 78 -41.24 -0.67 15.33
N LYS A 79 -41.71 -1.77 15.96
CA LYS A 79 -40.81 -2.69 16.68
C LYS A 79 -39.89 -3.41 15.70
N THR A 80 -40.45 -3.84 14.57
CA THR A 80 -39.70 -4.50 13.49
C THR A 80 -38.71 -3.53 12.83
N ILE A 81 -39.11 -2.28 12.58
CA ILE A 81 -38.18 -1.24 12.08
C ILE A 81 -36.99 -1.09 13.03
N LEU A 82 -37.24 -0.91 14.33
CA LEU A 82 -36.16 -0.72 15.32
C LEU A 82 -35.21 -1.92 15.36
N LEU A 83 -35.74 -3.14 15.34
CA LEU A 83 -34.95 -4.37 15.29
C LEU A 83 -34.08 -4.43 14.04
N LEU A 84 -34.65 -4.12 12.87
CA LEU A 84 -33.93 -4.15 11.60
C LEU A 84 -32.85 -3.07 11.52
N ILE A 85 -33.09 -1.86 12.06
CA ILE A 85 -32.06 -0.81 12.17
C ILE A 85 -30.91 -1.25 13.09
N LEU A 86 -31.19 -1.98 14.18
CA LEU A 86 -30.11 -2.55 14.99
C LEU A 86 -29.31 -3.60 14.21
N LEU A 87 -29.99 -4.41 13.39
CA LEU A 87 -29.33 -5.40 12.53
C LEU A 87 -28.49 -4.76 11.42
N THR A 88 -28.85 -3.58 10.87
CA THR A 88 -28.03 -2.92 9.84
C THR A 88 -26.64 -2.54 10.36
N ASN A 89 -26.47 -2.31 11.67
CA ASN A 89 -25.15 -2.06 12.27
C ASN A 89 -24.21 -3.27 12.19
N VAL A 90 -24.74 -4.48 12.22
CA VAL A 90 -23.97 -5.72 12.06
C VAL A 90 -23.32 -5.78 10.66
N PHE A 91 -23.94 -5.14 9.67
CA PHE A 91 -23.49 -5.10 8.28
C PHE A 91 -22.52 -3.95 7.94
N ILE A 92 -22.10 -3.13 8.90
CA ILE A 92 -21.08 -2.09 8.70
C ILE A 92 -19.82 -2.56 7.94
N PRO A 93 -19.19 -3.72 8.24
CA PRO A 93 -18.05 -4.17 7.45
C PRO A 93 -18.38 -4.43 5.98
N ILE A 94 -19.62 -4.83 5.67
CA ILE A 94 -20.09 -5.02 4.29
C ILE A 94 -20.20 -3.67 3.59
N TYR A 95 -20.72 -2.63 4.25
CA TYR A 95 -20.79 -1.29 3.65
C TYR A 95 -19.39 -0.72 3.36
N VAL A 96 -18.43 -0.93 4.27
CA VAL A 96 -17.03 -0.56 4.07
C VAL A 96 -16.42 -1.35 2.90
N PHE A 97 -16.66 -2.66 2.83
CA PHE A 97 -16.21 -3.51 1.74
C PHE A 97 -16.76 -3.08 0.39
N LEU A 98 -18.08 -2.91 0.26
CA LEU A 98 -18.75 -2.46 -0.96
C LEU A 98 -18.22 -1.09 -1.41
N SER A 99 -18.01 -0.18 -0.46
CA SER A 99 -17.44 1.13 -0.75
C SER A 99 -16.03 1.04 -1.32
N ASN A 100 -15.20 0.16 -0.76
CA ASN A 100 -13.86 -0.08 -1.29
C ASN A 100 -13.93 -0.67 -2.70
N LEU A 101 -14.79 -1.66 -2.93
CA LEU A 101 -14.96 -2.33 -4.22
C LEU A 101 -15.37 -1.34 -5.31
N LEU A 102 -16.37 -0.48 -5.03
CA LEU A 102 -16.84 0.54 -5.96
C LEU A 102 -15.77 1.61 -6.26
N LEU A 103 -14.98 2.00 -5.27
CA LEU A 103 -13.93 3.02 -5.43
C LEU A 103 -12.62 2.47 -5.99
N GLN A 104 -12.39 1.17 -5.92
CA GLN A 104 -11.17 0.50 -6.36
C GLN A 104 -10.75 0.86 -7.80
N PRO A 105 -11.61 0.73 -8.84
CA PRO A 105 -11.21 1.02 -10.22
C PRO A 105 -10.77 2.48 -10.40
N PHE A 106 -11.41 3.41 -9.70
CA PHE A 106 -11.04 4.82 -9.72
C PHE A 106 -9.64 5.03 -9.10
N PHE A 107 -9.36 4.45 -7.93
CA PHE A 107 -8.06 4.59 -7.29
C PHE A 107 -6.94 3.90 -8.06
N GLU A 108 -7.21 2.75 -8.70
CA GLU A 108 -6.22 2.09 -9.56
C GLU A 108 -5.87 2.93 -10.79
N LYS A 109 -6.85 3.60 -11.40
CA LYS A 109 -6.59 4.58 -12.47
C LYS A 109 -5.71 5.74 -11.99
N LEU A 110 -6.00 6.31 -10.81
CA LEU A 110 -5.18 7.37 -10.23
C LEU A 110 -3.73 6.91 -9.99
N LYS A 111 -3.55 5.72 -9.41
CA LYS A 111 -2.22 5.12 -9.20
C LYS A 111 -1.50 4.95 -10.54
N ALA A 112 -2.17 4.46 -11.57
CA ALA A 112 -1.57 4.28 -12.89
C ALA A 112 -1.07 5.60 -13.50
N VAL A 113 -1.86 6.67 -13.39
CA VAL A 113 -1.46 8.02 -13.85
C VAL A 113 -0.22 8.52 -13.10
N ILE A 114 -0.20 8.38 -11.77
CA ILE A 114 0.95 8.76 -10.92
C ILE A 114 2.21 7.98 -11.35
N ARG A 115 2.09 6.67 -11.52
CA ARG A 115 3.21 5.80 -11.95
C ARG A 115 3.72 6.20 -13.34
N SER A 116 2.82 6.43 -14.29
CA SER A 116 3.18 6.86 -15.65
C SER A 116 3.91 8.21 -15.65
N ARG A 117 3.42 9.19 -14.88
CA ARG A 117 4.08 10.49 -14.74
C ARG A 117 5.47 10.37 -14.12
N SER A 118 5.60 9.57 -13.06
CA SER A 118 6.89 9.29 -12.42
C SER A 118 7.88 8.62 -13.39
N LYS A 119 7.43 7.62 -14.15
CA LYS A 119 8.25 6.93 -15.14
C LYS A 119 8.78 7.89 -16.21
N ASN A 120 7.95 8.82 -16.68
CA ASN A 120 8.37 9.83 -17.65
C ASN A 120 9.42 10.79 -17.07
N LEU A 121 9.32 11.16 -15.77
CA LEU A 121 10.34 11.99 -15.12
C LEU A 121 11.70 11.29 -15.08
N ILE A 122 11.74 10.02 -14.67
CA ILE A 122 12.97 9.21 -14.68
C ILE A 122 13.53 9.11 -16.10
N LYS A 123 12.69 8.78 -17.09
CA LYS A 123 13.10 8.63 -18.49
C LYS A 123 13.71 9.92 -19.09
N ASN A 124 13.24 11.08 -18.66
CA ASN A 124 13.75 12.37 -19.13
C ASN A 124 15.13 12.73 -18.57
N LEU A 125 15.56 12.10 -17.47
CA LEU A 125 16.88 12.29 -16.89
C LEU A 125 17.86 11.23 -17.44
N LYS A 126 18.36 11.45 -18.66
CA LYS A 126 19.17 10.45 -19.40
C LYS A 126 20.44 9.99 -18.68
N GLU A 127 21.04 10.86 -17.86
CA GLU A 127 22.26 10.57 -17.11
C GLU A 127 22.00 9.99 -15.71
N LEU A 128 20.73 9.87 -15.30
CA LEU A 128 20.38 9.34 -14.00
C LEU A 128 20.72 7.85 -13.92
N LYS A 129 21.51 7.49 -12.91
CA LYS A 129 21.72 6.10 -12.49
C LYS A 129 20.82 5.76 -11.33
N VAL A 130 20.11 4.64 -11.44
CA VAL A 130 19.17 4.20 -10.41
C VAL A 130 19.67 2.92 -9.76
N ILE A 131 19.79 2.96 -8.44
CA ILE A 131 20.17 1.83 -7.59
C ILE A 131 18.93 1.36 -6.84
N VAL A 132 18.50 0.12 -7.09
CA VAL A 132 17.39 -0.53 -6.39
C VAL A 132 17.92 -1.55 -5.39
N ILE A 133 17.39 -1.51 -4.17
CA ILE A 133 17.74 -2.44 -3.10
C ILE A 133 16.47 -3.16 -2.67
N ALA A 134 16.50 -4.49 -2.77
CA ALA A 134 15.47 -5.42 -2.35
C ALA A 134 16.06 -6.46 -1.38
N GLY A 135 15.19 -7.24 -0.73
CA GLY A 135 15.58 -8.32 0.18
C GLY A 135 14.74 -8.32 1.45
N SER A 136 14.89 -9.33 2.31
CA SER A 136 14.12 -9.43 3.56
C SER A 136 14.63 -8.45 4.63
N TYR A 137 15.95 -8.31 4.75
CA TYR A 137 16.59 -7.51 5.79
C TYR A 137 17.75 -6.65 5.26
N GLY A 138 18.19 -5.65 6.01
CA GLY A 138 19.37 -4.84 5.65
C GLY A 138 19.17 -3.80 4.54
N LYS A 139 18.03 -3.78 3.87
CA LYS A 139 17.71 -2.83 2.77
C LYS A 139 17.97 -1.37 3.14
N THR A 140 17.36 -0.88 4.21
CA THR A 140 17.51 0.51 4.68
C THR A 140 18.95 0.83 5.09
N THR A 141 19.65 -0.11 5.70
CA THR A 141 21.05 0.04 6.12
C THR A 141 21.97 0.23 4.90
N ILE A 142 21.85 -0.64 3.89
CA ILE A 142 22.64 -0.54 2.66
C ILE A 142 22.31 0.74 1.89
N LYS A 143 21.02 1.12 1.80
CA LYS A 143 20.58 2.38 1.20
C LYS A 143 21.31 3.58 1.83
N ASN A 144 21.33 3.62 3.17
CA ASN A 144 21.99 4.69 3.90
C ASN A 144 23.51 4.67 3.69
N PHE A 145 24.15 3.49 3.71
CA PHE A 145 25.58 3.39 3.45
C PHE A 145 25.96 3.90 2.07
N ILE A 146 25.27 3.46 1.01
CA ILE A 146 25.52 3.93 -0.37
C ILE A 146 25.35 5.46 -0.45
N PHE A 147 24.29 6.00 0.15
CA PHE A 147 24.07 7.44 0.17
C PHE A 147 25.24 8.19 0.86
N GLN A 148 25.66 7.73 2.04
CA GLN A 148 26.74 8.38 2.80
C GLN A 148 28.09 8.34 2.08
N LEU A 149 28.39 7.24 1.37
CA LEU A 149 29.63 7.08 0.61
C LEU A 149 29.70 8.00 -0.61
N LEU A 150 28.57 8.21 -1.30
CA LEU A 150 28.55 8.92 -2.59
C LEU A 150 28.14 10.39 -2.49
N LYS A 151 27.52 10.84 -1.39
CA LYS A 151 26.96 12.20 -1.28
C LYS A 151 27.98 13.34 -1.38
N TYR A 152 29.26 13.09 -1.14
CA TYR A 152 30.31 14.12 -1.22
C TYR A 152 30.94 14.22 -2.61
N SER A 153 30.75 13.20 -3.46
CA SER A 153 31.34 13.14 -4.81
C SER A 153 30.32 13.22 -5.93
N HIS A 154 29.02 12.99 -5.64
CA HIS A 154 27.96 12.93 -6.64
C HIS A 154 26.68 13.63 -6.16
N GLU A 155 25.92 14.18 -7.11
CA GLU A 155 24.54 14.64 -6.91
C GLU A 155 23.61 13.43 -6.73
N ILE A 156 23.53 12.94 -5.50
CA ILE A 156 22.74 11.76 -5.13
C ILE A 156 21.47 12.15 -4.36
N GLN A 157 20.39 11.43 -4.61
CA GLN A 157 19.23 11.41 -3.73
C GLN A 157 18.91 9.98 -3.31
N MET A 158 18.33 9.82 -2.12
CA MET A 158 17.71 8.56 -1.71
C MET A 158 16.25 8.79 -1.37
N ILE A 159 15.41 7.77 -1.64
CA ILE A 159 14.02 7.78 -1.17
C ILE A 159 14.03 7.52 0.34
N SER A 160 13.77 8.58 1.10
CA SER A 160 13.84 8.59 2.56
C SER A 160 12.59 8.02 3.23
N GLY A 161 12.75 7.54 4.47
CA GLY A 161 11.68 6.95 5.26
C GLY A 161 11.24 5.57 4.78
N ASN A 162 10.04 5.17 5.19
CA ASN A 162 9.43 3.87 4.86
C ASN A 162 8.61 3.95 3.55
N ILE A 163 9.14 4.63 2.53
CA ILE A 163 8.50 4.80 1.22
C ILE A 163 9.08 3.77 0.25
N ASN A 164 8.52 2.56 0.26
CA ASN A 164 9.00 1.40 -0.50
C ASN A 164 7.93 0.75 -1.41
N THR A 165 6.68 1.24 -1.34
CA THR A 165 5.60 0.77 -2.23
C THR A 165 5.67 1.45 -3.60
N PRO A 166 5.19 0.81 -4.69
CA PRO A 166 5.28 1.38 -6.04
C PRO A 166 4.64 2.77 -6.17
N THR A 167 3.50 2.98 -5.51
CA THR A 167 2.81 4.29 -5.53
C THR A 167 3.50 5.31 -4.63
N GLY A 168 4.08 4.88 -3.49
CA GLY A 168 4.88 5.75 -2.63
C GLY A 168 6.11 6.28 -3.36
N ILE A 169 6.86 5.38 -3.99
CA ILE A 169 8.03 5.70 -4.82
C ILE A 169 7.65 6.68 -5.93
N ALA A 170 6.57 6.40 -6.68
CA ALA A 170 6.14 7.27 -7.77
C ALA A 170 5.78 8.70 -7.30
N ASN A 171 5.06 8.83 -6.18
CA ASN A 171 4.75 10.13 -5.60
C ASN A 171 6.00 10.84 -5.09
N TRP A 172 6.94 10.12 -4.49
CA TRP A 172 8.19 10.71 -4.02
C TRP A 172 8.98 11.29 -5.19
N ILE A 173 9.09 10.55 -6.30
CA ILE A 173 9.78 11.00 -7.51
C ILE A 173 9.15 12.29 -8.06
N ILE A 174 7.82 12.33 -8.19
CA ILE A 174 7.11 13.50 -8.72
C ILE A 174 7.37 14.76 -7.89
N ASN A 175 7.43 14.62 -6.57
CA ASN A 175 7.49 15.75 -5.66
C ASN A 175 8.93 16.17 -5.29
N ASN A 176 9.90 15.26 -5.35
CA ASN A 176 11.23 15.48 -4.74
C ASN A 176 12.42 15.24 -5.67
N LEU A 177 12.25 14.55 -6.81
CA LEU A 177 13.38 14.27 -7.70
C LEU A 177 13.86 15.55 -8.38
N ARG A 178 15.13 15.91 -8.15
CA ARG A 178 15.74 17.12 -8.71
C ARG A 178 16.35 16.84 -10.07
N LYS A 179 16.28 17.82 -10.97
CA LYS A 179 16.81 17.72 -12.35
C LYS A 179 18.32 17.46 -12.40
N ASN A 180 19.08 17.93 -11.42
CA ASN A 180 20.54 17.75 -11.34
C ASN A 180 20.97 16.41 -10.73
N THR A 181 20.03 15.58 -10.25
CA THR A 181 20.34 14.30 -9.61
C THR A 181 20.95 13.34 -10.63
N LYS A 182 22.14 12.82 -10.30
CA LYS A 182 22.89 11.84 -11.08
C LYS A 182 22.70 10.42 -10.57
N ILE A 183 22.44 10.25 -9.27
CA ILE A 183 22.22 8.93 -8.66
C ILE A 183 20.95 8.97 -7.81
N LEU A 184 20.04 8.00 -8.03
CA LEU A 184 18.87 7.79 -7.18
C LEU A 184 18.97 6.40 -6.52
N VAL A 185 18.92 6.37 -5.20
CA VAL A 185 18.86 5.12 -4.42
C VAL A 185 17.46 4.89 -3.90
N ALA A 186 16.87 3.76 -4.26
CA ALA A 186 15.52 3.39 -3.86
C ALA A 186 15.51 2.01 -3.18
N GLU A 187 14.81 1.94 -2.06
CA GLU A 187 14.46 0.67 -1.42
C GLU A 187 13.08 0.24 -1.92
N VAL A 188 12.96 -1.02 -2.32
CA VAL A 188 11.71 -1.62 -2.77
C VAL A 188 11.34 -2.77 -1.84
N ASP A 189 10.04 -2.93 -1.60
CA ASP A 189 9.49 -4.03 -0.82
C ASP A 189 8.28 -4.61 -1.54
N ALA A 190 7.90 -5.84 -1.18
CA ALA A 190 6.75 -6.52 -1.74
C ALA A 190 5.98 -7.27 -0.66
N TYR A 191 4.66 -7.13 -0.70
CA TYR A 191 3.72 -7.98 0.04
C TYR A 191 3.07 -9.04 -0.86
N GLN A 192 3.22 -8.90 -2.18
CA GLN A 192 2.73 -9.84 -3.19
C GLN A 192 3.66 -9.82 -4.41
N ILE A 193 3.68 -10.93 -5.14
CA ILE A 193 4.36 -11.03 -6.43
C ILE A 193 3.78 -9.95 -7.37
N GLY A 194 4.66 -9.25 -8.07
CA GLY A 194 4.35 -8.19 -9.04
C GLY A 194 4.64 -6.78 -8.53
N GLU A 195 4.83 -6.59 -7.22
CA GLU A 195 5.05 -5.25 -6.65
C GLU A 195 6.45 -4.71 -6.92
N ILE A 196 7.48 -5.54 -6.78
CA ILE A 196 8.86 -5.13 -7.12
C ILE A 196 8.96 -4.88 -8.62
N LYS A 197 8.35 -5.73 -9.45
CA LYS A 197 8.20 -5.48 -10.89
C LYS A 197 7.57 -4.12 -11.18
N GLN A 198 6.50 -3.75 -10.48
CA GLN A 198 5.89 -2.43 -10.64
C GLN A 198 6.83 -1.29 -10.25
N SER A 199 7.56 -1.42 -9.13
CA SER A 199 8.57 -0.44 -8.71
C SER A 199 9.69 -0.30 -9.74
N CYS A 200 10.26 -1.41 -10.21
CA CYS A 200 11.30 -1.43 -11.25
C CYS A 200 10.81 -0.89 -12.58
N SER A 201 9.53 -1.08 -12.94
CA SER A 201 8.96 -0.48 -14.16
C SER A 201 8.95 1.05 -14.16
N ILE A 202 8.95 1.66 -12.97
CA ILE A 202 9.03 3.11 -12.76
C ILE A 202 10.50 3.55 -12.70
N LEU A 203 11.32 2.81 -11.94
CA LEU A 203 12.69 3.16 -11.60
C LEU A 203 13.71 2.84 -12.70
N SER A 204 13.47 1.82 -13.53
CA SER A 204 14.38 1.35 -14.58
C SER A 204 15.84 1.21 -14.08
N PRO A 205 16.09 0.30 -13.11
CA PRO A 205 17.36 0.28 -12.38
C PRO A 205 18.56 -0.07 -13.24
N ASP A 206 19.67 0.62 -12.98
CA ASP A 206 21.01 0.34 -13.51
C ASP A 206 21.80 -0.59 -12.58
N TYR A 207 21.45 -0.59 -11.29
CA TYR A 207 22.04 -1.46 -10.28
C TYR A 207 20.93 -2.07 -9.45
N CYS A 208 20.95 -3.39 -9.27
CA CYS A 208 20.02 -4.09 -8.39
C CYS A 208 20.79 -4.86 -7.34
N ILE A 209 20.42 -4.65 -6.08
CA ILE A 209 21.02 -5.34 -4.93
C ILE A 209 19.91 -6.12 -4.23
N ILE A 210 20.03 -7.44 -4.17
CA ILE A 210 19.21 -8.29 -3.31
C ILE A 210 20.05 -8.67 -2.11
N THR A 211 19.66 -8.21 -0.92
CA THR A 211 20.48 -8.33 0.29
C THR A 211 20.53 -9.76 0.83
N ASN A 212 19.39 -10.29 1.25
CA ASN A 212 19.20 -11.64 1.80
C ASN A 212 17.73 -12.03 1.55
N ILE A 213 17.46 -13.32 1.38
CA ILE A 213 16.13 -13.93 1.32
C ILE A 213 15.91 -14.69 2.64
N GLY A 214 15.16 -14.08 3.56
CA GLY A 214 14.72 -14.71 4.81
C GLY A 214 13.20 -14.89 4.84
N ASP A 215 12.57 -14.81 6.02
CA ASP A 215 11.14 -15.15 6.18
C ASP A 215 10.18 -13.94 6.16
N GLN A 216 10.60 -12.82 5.56
CA GLN A 216 9.78 -11.60 5.58
C GLN A 216 8.44 -11.85 4.85
N HIS A 217 7.33 -11.60 5.54
CA HIS A 217 5.97 -11.74 5.01
C HIS A 217 5.66 -13.16 4.47
N LEU A 218 6.30 -14.18 5.03
CA LEU A 218 6.12 -15.57 4.58
C LEU A 218 4.63 -16.00 4.65
N GLU A 219 3.87 -15.48 5.63
CA GLU A 219 2.42 -15.74 5.70
C GLU A 219 1.64 -15.24 4.47
N ARG A 220 2.16 -14.23 3.76
CA ARG A 220 1.56 -13.67 2.54
C ARG A 220 2.05 -14.40 1.30
N PHE A 221 3.33 -14.76 1.26
CA PHE A 221 3.94 -15.47 0.13
C PHE A 221 3.67 -16.98 0.13
N LYS A 222 3.17 -17.54 1.24
CA LYS A 222 2.88 -18.96 1.49
C LYS A 222 4.12 -19.85 1.61
N ASN A 223 5.18 -19.59 0.84
CA ASN A 223 6.44 -20.30 0.89
C ASN A 223 7.62 -19.41 0.45
N GLU A 224 8.83 -19.84 0.79
CA GLU A 224 10.08 -19.13 0.50
C GLU A 224 10.31 -18.97 -1.01
N SER A 225 9.93 -19.96 -1.82
CA SER A 225 10.07 -19.89 -3.28
C SER A 225 9.30 -18.71 -3.89
N ASN A 226 8.11 -18.42 -3.39
CA ASN A 226 7.32 -17.27 -3.85
C ASN A 226 7.89 -15.93 -3.37
N LEU A 227 8.45 -15.90 -2.17
CA LEU A 227 9.15 -14.71 -1.67
C LEU A 227 10.42 -14.45 -2.49
N ALA A 228 11.23 -15.47 -2.74
CA ALA A 228 12.39 -15.40 -3.62
C ALA A 228 11.99 -14.88 -5.00
N LYS A 229 10.96 -15.48 -5.63
CA LYS A 229 10.42 -15.01 -6.92
C LYS A 229 10.06 -13.53 -6.88
N ALA A 230 9.37 -13.07 -5.84
CA ALA A 230 9.01 -11.66 -5.70
C ALA A 230 10.24 -10.75 -5.61
N LEU A 231 11.28 -11.14 -4.86
CA LEU A 231 12.53 -10.38 -4.74
C LEU A 231 13.32 -10.35 -6.06
N PHE A 232 13.40 -11.49 -6.76
CA PHE A 232 14.08 -11.62 -8.05
C PHE A 232 13.42 -10.83 -9.18
N GLU A 233 12.18 -10.36 -9.02
CA GLU A 233 11.58 -9.39 -9.95
C GLU A 233 12.45 -8.14 -10.12
N ALA A 234 13.27 -7.78 -9.12
CA ALA A 234 14.19 -6.66 -9.22
C ALA A 234 15.21 -6.88 -10.34
N PHE A 235 15.75 -8.09 -10.45
CA PHE A 235 16.72 -8.49 -11.47
C PHE A 235 16.04 -8.67 -12.82
N GLU A 236 14.90 -9.36 -12.86
CA GLU A 236 14.19 -9.63 -14.11
C GLU A 236 13.67 -8.36 -14.80
N ASN A 237 13.43 -7.28 -14.03
CA ASN A 237 12.86 -6.03 -14.52
C ASN A 237 13.85 -4.86 -14.45
N SER A 238 15.15 -5.15 -14.40
CA SER A 238 16.21 -4.15 -14.54
C SER A 238 16.50 -3.81 -16.00
N LYS A 239 17.37 -2.82 -16.23
CA LYS A 239 17.94 -2.60 -17.56
C LYS A 239 18.75 -3.85 -18.00
N LYS A 240 18.89 -4.03 -19.32
CA LYS A 240 19.58 -5.18 -19.93
C LYS A 240 21.02 -5.35 -19.43
N ASP A 241 21.74 -4.24 -19.28
CA ASP A 241 23.14 -4.21 -18.84
C ASP A 241 23.27 -3.75 -17.37
N ALA A 242 22.21 -3.97 -16.58
CA ALA A 242 22.23 -3.61 -15.17
C ALA A 242 23.23 -4.49 -14.40
N PHE A 243 23.91 -3.90 -13.43
CA PHE A 243 24.74 -4.63 -12.50
C PHE A 243 23.86 -5.28 -11.42
N LEU A 244 23.94 -6.60 -11.31
CA LEU A 244 23.15 -7.39 -10.38
C LEU A 244 24.05 -7.92 -9.26
N LEU A 245 23.68 -7.65 -8.02
CA LEU A 245 24.40 -8.08 -6.83
C LEU A 245 23.45 -8.81 -5.90
N THR A 246 23.81 -10.04 -5.52
CA THR A 246 23.12 -10.78 -4.47
C THR A 246 24.14 -11.52 -3.63
N ASP A 247 23.73 -11.98 -2.44
CA ASP A 247 24.55 -12.87 -1.64
C ASP A 247 24.78 -14.20 -2.39
N LYS A 248 25.91 -14.86 -2.11
CA LYS A 248 26.26 -16.15 -2.74
C LYS A 248 25.50 -17.33 -2.14
N GLU A 249 24.99 -17.15 -0.93
CA GLU A 249 24.25 -18.14 -0.14
C GLU A 249 22.75 -17.88 -0.20
#